data_AF-K7T9E8-F1
#
_entry.id   AF-K7T9E8-F1
#
_cell.length_a   1.000
_cell.length_b   1.000
_cell.length_c   1.000
_cell.angle_alpha   90.00
_cell.angle_beta   90.00
_cell.angle_gamma   90.00
#
_symmetry.space_group_name_H-M   'P 1'
#
loop_
_entity.id
_entity.type
_entity.pdbx_description
1 polymer ?
#
loop_
_entity_poly.entity_id
_entity_poly.type
_entity_poly.pdbx_seq_one_letter_code
_entity_poly.pdbx_strand_id
1 'polypeptide(L)'
;MTFHGIKLVETDTEETARLAQAPVGSTNHSLSLLPVTTPHVDKHHLIELPWYETHPCTGTTGGLSHECTGRHRIVVLPLRFQQTAADAPLPRRHDGYWDCRIIASDHPSYPVGGYDICCSESELRRGSVLEV
;
A
#
# COMPACT_ATOMS: atom_id res chain seq x y z
N MET A 1 10.86 -27.18 -26.77
CA MET A 1 10.14 -25.95 -26.39
C MET A 1 9.99 -25.93 -24.88
N THR A 2 10.89 -25.27 -24.18
CA THR A 2 10.85 -25.12 -22.72
C THR A 2 9.94 -23.95 -22.38
N PHE A 3 8.75 -24.24 -21.83
CA PHE A 3 7.89 -23.21 -21.27
C PHE A 3 8.68 -22.45 -20.19
N HIS A 4 9.05 -21.20 -20.46
CA HIS A 4 9.65 -20.33 -19.46
C HIS A 4 8.62 -20.03 -18.38
N GLY A 5 8.71 -20.81 -17.30
CA GLY A 5 8.37 -20.46 -15.93
C GLY A 5 7.05 -19.73 -15.72
N ILE A 6 5.97 -20.48 -15.50
CA ILE A 6 4.82 -19.97 -14.75
C ILE A 6 5.35 -19.66 -13.33
N LYS A 7 5.66 -18.39 -13.08
CA LYS A 7 5.91 -17.92 -11.71
C LYS A 7 4.54 -17.82 -11.05
N LEU A 8 4.26 -18.74 -10.14
CA LEU A 8 3.10 -18.65 -9.26
C LEU A 8 3.22 -17.36 -8.45
N VAL A 9 2.13 -16.61 -8.36
CA VAL A 9 2.01 -15.40 -7.51
C VAL A 9 1.18 -15.79 -6.29
N GLU A 10 1.52 -15.22 -5.14
CA GLU A 10 0.77 -15.35 -3.89
C GLU A 10 -0.72 -15.00 -4.13
N THR A 11 -1.62 -15.82 -3.59
CA THR A 11 -3.07 -15.55 -3.64
C THR A 11 -3.47 -14.48 -2.63
N ASP A 12 -4.60 -13.80 -2.83
CA ASP A 12 -5.11 -12.79 -1.88
C ASP A 12 -5.27 -13.35 -0.46
N THR A 13 -5.66 -14.64 -0.35
CA THR A 13 -5.79 -15.35 0.92
C THR A 13 -4.45 -15.62 1.59
N GLU A 14 -3.42 -15.98 0.82
CA GLU A 14 -2.06 -16.21 1.33
C GLU A 14 -1.43 -14.89 1.77
N GLU A 15 -1.61 -13.82 0.98
CA GLU A 15 -1.15 -12.48 1.30
C GLU A 15 -1.77 -11.99 2.62
N THR A 16 -3.08 -12.16 2.76
CA THR A 16 -3.82 -11.77 3.96
C THR A 16 -3.34 -12.55 5.18
N ALA A 17 -3.17 -13.88 5.05
CA ALA A 17 -2.66 -14.72 6.13
C ALA A 17 -1.23 -14.32 6.55
N ARG A 18 -0.36 -14.00 5.59
CA ARG A 18 1.00 -13.50 5.86
C ARG A 18 0.98 -12.16 6.59
N LEU A 19 0.17 -11.20 6.13
CA LEU A 19 0.04 -9.89 6.77
C LEU A 19 -0.53 -9.99 8.20
N ALA A 20 -1.45 -10.92 8.43
CA ALA A 20 -2.05 -11.15 9.75
C ALA A 20 -1.05 -11.67 10.80
N GLN A 21 0.09 -12.23 10.38
CA GLN A 21 1.17 -12.65 11.28
C GLN A 21 1.92 -11.46 11.91
N ALA A 22 1.75 -10.25 11.36
CA ALA A 22 2.34 -9.05 11.94
C ALA A 22 1.67 -8.68 13.29
N PRO A 23 2.41 -8.04 14.21
CA PRO A 23 1.86 -7.65 15.51
C PRO A 23 0.61 -6.77 15.38
N VAL A 24 -0.36 -6.97 16.27
CA VAL A 24 -1.54 -6.11 16.40
C VAL A 24 -1.11 -4.66 16.61
N GLY A 25 -1.70 -3.74 15.86
CA GLY A 25 -1.34 -2.31 15.86
C GLY A 25 -0.27 -1.93 14.84
N SER A 26 0.32 -2.89 14.13
CA SER A 26 1.15 -2.60 12.95
C SER A 26 0.30 -2.28 11.71
N THR A 27 0.87 -1.52 10.76
CA THR A 27 0.25 -1.25 9.45
C THR A 27 -0.09 -2.54 8.73
N ASN A 28 0.82 -3.53 8.72
CA ASN A 28 0.61 -4.82 8.07
C ASN A 28 -0.57 -5.60 8.67
N HIS A 29 -0.68 -5.63 10.00
CA HIS A 29 -1.83 -6.26 10.65
C HIS A 29 -3.13 -5.56 10.26
N SER A 30 -3.14 -4.22 10.26
CA SER A 30 -4.31 -3.43 9.86
C SER A 30 -4.71 -3.68 8.40
N LEU A 31 -3.73 -3.75 7.49
CA LEU A 31 -3.95 -4.12 6.09
C LEU A 31 -4.57 -5.53 5.97
N SER A 32 -4.16 -6.50 6.78
CA SER A 32 -4.74 -7.85 6.73
C SER A 32 -6.25 -7.90 6.98
N LEU A 33 -6.82 -6.89 7.63
CA LEU A 33 -8.25 -6.80 7.92
C LEU A 33 -9.05 -6.17 6.77
N LEU A 34 -8.38 -5.57 5.79
CA LEU A 34 -9.02 -4.88 4.67
C LEU A 34 -9.17 -5.79 3.45
N PRO A 35 -10.29 -5.68 2.72
CA PRO A 35 -10.46 -6.42 1.48
C PRO A 35 -9.49 -5.92 0.41
N VAL A 36 -9.01 -6.83 -0.43
CA VAL A 36 -8.30 -6.48 -1.66
C VAL A 36 -9.32 -5.93 -2.65
N THR A 37 -9.19 -4.65 -2.98
CA THR A 37 -10.03 -3.93 -3.95
C THR A 37 -9.39 -3.92 -5.33
N THR A 38 -8.05 -3.96 -5.38
CA THR A 38 -7.26 -3.84 -6.59
C THR A 38 -6.26 -5.00 -6.68
N PRO A 39 -6.64 -6.15 -7.26
CA PRO A 39 -5.79 -7.34 -7.33
C PRO A 39 -4.53 -7.14 -8.20
N HIS A 40 -4.53 -6.14 -9.08
CA HIS A 40 -3.38 -5.79 -9.90
C HIS A 40 -3.24 -4.27 -9.93
N VAL A 41 -2.24 -3.78 -9.20
CA VAL A 41 -1.87 -2.37 -9.23
C VAL A 41 -1.14 -2.11 -10.54
N ASP A 42 -1.65 -1.16 -11.33
CA ASP A 42 -1.00 -0.70 -12.54
C ASP A 42 -0.53 0.75 -12.37
N LYS A 43 0.42 1.12 -13.21
CA LYS A 43 0.78 2.51 -13.44
C LYS A 43 -0.48 3.25 -13.90
N HIS A 44 -0.58 4.52 -13.53
CA HIS A 44 -1.67 5.40 -13.91
C HIS A 44 -3.02 5.22 -13.21
N HIS A 45 -3.18 4.22 -12.33
CA HIS A 45 -4.34 4.19 -11.44
C HIS A 45 -4.24 5.32 -10.42
N LEU A 46 -5.32 6.10 -10.26
CA LEU A 46 -5.45 6.99 -9.11
C LEU A 46 -6.01 6.19 -7.95
N ILE A 47 -5.20 6.02 -6.91
CA ILE A 47 -5.52 5.16 -5.77
C ILE A 47 -5.60 6.03 -4.53
N GLU A 48 -6.76 6.03 -3.88
CA GLU A 48 -6.93 6.56 -2.53
C GLU A 48 -6.42 5.53 -1.52
N LEU A 49 -5.40 5.89 -0.74
CA LEU A 49 -4.79 5.00 0.23
C LEU A 49 -5.73 4.73 1.41
N PRO A 50 -5.72 3.53 2.01
CA PRO A 50 -6.49 3.20 3.21
C PRO A 50 -5.83 3.80 4.47
N TRP A 51 -5.57 5.11 4.46
CA TRP A 51 -4.79 5.80 5.48
C TRP A 51 -5.48 5.76 6.84
N TYR A 52 -6.80 5.99 6.87
CA TYR A 52 -7.60 5.99 8.09
C TYR A 52 -7.54 4.63 8.80
N GLU A 53 -7.63 3.54 8.03
CA GLU A 53 -7.68 2.18 8.54
C GLU A 53 -6.31 1.68 9.01
N THR A 54 -5.24 2.14 8.35
CA THR A 54 -3.87 1.70 8.63
C THR A 54 -3.15 2.58 9.64
N HIS A 55 -3.57 3.83 9.79
CA HIS A 55 -3.02 4.80 10.72
C HIS A 55 -4.18 5.42 11.52
N PRO A 56 -4.80 4.66 12.45
CA PRO A 56 -5.77 5.22 13.38
C PRO A 56 -5.02 6.17 14.33
N CYS A 57 -4.85 7.42 13.92
CA CYS A 57 -4.16 8.41 14.73
C CYS A 57 -5.04 8.72 15.95
N THR A 58 -4.66 8.19 17.11
CA THR A 58 -5.04 8.76 18.40
C THR A 58 -3.76 9.23 19.09
N GLY A 59 -3.40 10.50 18.87
CA GLY A 59 -2.26 11.14 19.54
C GLY A 59 -1.39 12.01 18.63
N THR A 60 -0.47 12.75 19.25
CA THR A 60 0.55 13.56 18.57
C THR A 60 1.63 12.65 17.98
N THR A 61 1.66 12.49 16.67
CA THR A 61 2.78 11.88 15.95
C THR A 61 4.07 12.65 16.24
N GLY A 62 5.14 11.91 16.55
CA GLY A 62 6.40 12.44 17.07
C GLY A 62 6.95 13.64 16.29
N GLY A 63 7.30 14.70 17.04
CA GLY A 63 8.15 15.80 16.61
C GLY A 63 7.43 17.10 16.27
N LEU A 64 6.18 17.04 15.80
CA LEU A 64 5.39 18.23 15.49
C LEU A 64 3.98 18.00 16.02
N SER A 65 3.60 18.74 17.06
CA SER A 65 2.33 18.68 17.76
C SER A 65 1.12 18.98 16.87
N HIS A 66 0.84 18.12 15.88
CA HIS A 66 -0.34 18.18 15.04
C HIS A 66 -1.33 17.14 15.56
N GLU A 67 -2.52 17.63 15.93
CA GLU A 67 -3.69 16.80 16.15
C GLU A 67 -4.05 16.15 14.81
N CYS A 68 -3.63 14.90 14.63
CA CYS A 68 -3.96 14.13 13.46
C CYS A 68 -5.38 13.59 13.69
N THR A 69 -6.39 14.17 13.03
CA THR A 69 -7.80 13.78 13.18
C THR A 69 -8.13 12.42 12.56
N GLY A 70 -7.11 11.60 12.25
CA GLY A 70 -7.19 10.24 11.74
C GLY A 70 -7.72 10.11 10.31
N ARG A 71 -8.56 11.05 9.86
CA ARG A 71 -9.22 11.03 8.56
C ARG A 71 -8.52 11.94 7.57
N HIS A 72 -7.34 11.52 7.13
CA HIS A 72 -6.67 12.17 6.03
C HIS A 72 -6.89 11.40 4.74
N ARG A 73 -7.28 12.13 3.70
CA ARG A 73 -7.39 11.62 2.35
C ARG A 73 -6.04 11.78 1.67
N ILE A 74 -5.47 10.68 1.18
CA ILE A 74 -4.24 10.69 0.38
C ILE A 74 -4.49 9.91 -0.90
N VAL A 75 -4.37 10.60 -2.04
CA VAL A 75 -4.55 10.04 -3.38
C VAL A 75 -3.21 10.04 -4.09
N VAL A 76 -2.83 8.87 -4.58
CA VAL A 76 -1.54 8.64 -5.22
C VAL A 76 -1.66 8.09 -6.63
N LEU A 77 -0.62 8.33 -7.40
CA LEU A 77 -0.39 7.79 -8.74
C LEU A 77 0.85 6.88 -8.70
N PRO A 78 0.71 5.54 -8.85
CA PRO A 78 1.85 4.64 -8.94
C PRO A 78 2.68 4.92 -10.19
N LEU A 79 4.00 5.07 -10.01
CA LEU A 79 4.95 5.39 -11.10
C LEU A 79 5.87 4.21 -11.41
N ARG A 80 6.54 3.68 -10.39
CA ARG A 80 7.56 2.64 -10.56
C ARG A 80 7.43 1.57 -9.49
N PHE A 81 7.37 0.32 -9.93
CA PHE A 81 7.42 -0.83 -9.05
C PHE A 81 8.87 -1.21 -8.72
N GLN A 82 9.14 -1.41 -7.45
CA GLN A 82 10.37 -1.95 -6.89
C GLN A 82 10.08 -3.33 -6.29
N GLN A 83 10.63 -4.36 -6.93
CA GLN A 83 10.46 -5.72 -6.48
C GLN A 83 11.43 -6.01 -5.32
N THR A 84 10.92 -6.54 -4.22
CA THR A 84 11.76 -7.11 -3.17
C THR A 84 12.51 -8.32 -3.73
N ALA A 85 13.79 -8.46 -3.41
CA ALA A 85 14.63 -9.53 -3.95
C ALA A 85 13.99 -10.90 -3.68
N ALA A 86 13.82 -11.69 -4.74
CA ALA A 86 13.17 -13.00 -4.64
C ALA A 86 14.13 -14.02 -4.03
N ASP A 87 13.88 -14.46 -2.80
CA ASP A 87 14.53 -15.62 -2.21
C ASP A 87 13.94 -16.92 -2.81
N ALA A 88 14.64 -17.50 -3.79
CA ALA A 88 14.47 -18.88 -4.26
C ALA A 88 13.04 -19.22 -4.82
N PRO A 89 12.68 -20.49 -5.14
CA PRO A 89 11.58 -20.83 -6.06
C PRO A 89 10.19 -20.79 -5.38
N LEU A 90 9.95 -19.80 -4.53
CA LEU A 90 8.67 -19.59 -3.88
C LEU A 90 7.73 -18.77 -4.79
N PRO A 91 6.40 -18.88 -4.60
CA PRO A 91 5.48 -17.98 -5.27
C PRO A 91 5.83 -16.53 -4.94
N ARG A 92 5.76 -15.67 -5.97
CA ARG A 92 6.07 -14.25 -5.84
C ARG A 92 5.07 -13.62 -4.88
N ARG A 93 5.58 -13.02 -3.80
CA ARG A 93 4.78 -12.30 -2.80
C ARG A 93 4.36 -10.92 -3.30
N HIS A 94 3.26 -10.42 -2.73
CA HIS A 94 2.84 -9.02 -2.86
C HIS A 94 3.51 -8.14 -1.79
N ASP A 95 4.83 -8.23 -1.67
CA ASP A 95 5.64 -7.50 -0.69
C ASP A 95 6.60 -6.50 -1.34
N GLY A 96 6.37 -6.17 -2.61
CA GLY A 96 7.07 -5.10 -3.31
C GLY A 96 6.59 -3.72 -2.89
N TYR A 97 7.27 -2.71 -3.41
CA TYR A 97 6.97 -1.32 -3.15
C TYR A 97 6.76 -0.56 -4.45
N TRP A 98 5.99 0.51 -4.39
CA TRP A 98 5.76 1.42 -5.49
C TRP A 98 6.20 2.81 -5.11
N ASP A 99 7.03 3.41 -5.96
CA ASP A 99 7.23 4.85 -5.97
C ASP A 99 5.95 5.48 -6.51
N CYS A 100 5.31 6.29 -5.67
CA CYS A 100 4.00 6.87 -5.92
C CYS A 100 4.06 8.38 -5.81
N ARG A 101 3.40 9.10 -6.73
CA ARG A 101 3.27 10.55 -6.64
C ARG A 101 1.96 10.94 -5.99
N ILE A 102 2.00 11.87 -5.04
CA ILE A 102 0.79 12.43 -4.45
C ILE A 102 0.14 13.39 -5.44
N ILE A 103 -1.11 13.09 -5.79
CA ILE A 103 -1.93 13.92 -6.69
C ILE A 103 -2.93 14.77 -5.90
N ALA A 104 -3.45 14.25 -4.78
CA ALA A 104 -4.29 15.01 -3.87
C ALA A 104 -4.05 14.52 -2.43
N SER A 105 -4.03 15.44 -1.46
CA SER A 105 -3.86 15.11 -0.06
C SER A 105 -4.31 16.26 0.83
N ASP A 106 -4.96 15.93 1.94
CA ASP A 106 -5.27 16.87 3.03
C ASP A 106 -4.36 16.67 4.27
N HIS A 107 -3.38 15.76 4.18
CA HIS A 107 -2.47 15.46 5.28
C HIS A 107 -1.36 16.52 5.39
N PRO A 108 -1.12 17.12 6.56
CA PRO A 108 -0.15 18.22 6.71
C PRO A 108 1.28 17.82 6.35
N SER A 109 1.68 16.59 6.65
CA SER A 109 3.02 16.05 6.31
C SER A 109 3.17 15.62 4.85
N TYR A 110 2.08 15.51 4.10
CA TYR A 110 2.08 15.04 2.71
C TYR A 110 1.32 16.02 1.81
N PRO A 111 1.78 17.26 1.66
CA PRO A 111 1.05 18.28 0.92
C PRO A 111 1.00 17.97 -0.59
N VAL A 112 -0.01 18.52 -1.27
CA VAL A 112 -0.14 18.46 -2.73
C VAL A 112 0.97 19.31 -3.37
N GLY A 113 1.67 18.77 -4.37
CA GLY A 113 2.74 19.51 -5.05
C GLY A 113 3.87 18.68 -5.66
N GLY A 114 3.66 17.39 -5.94
CA GLY A 114 4.67 16.54 -6.58
C GLY A 114 5.63 15.86 -5.60
N TYR A 115 5.19 15.61 -4.37
CA TYR A 115 5.90 14.73 -3.45
C TYR A 115 5.73 13.28 -3.89
N ASP A 116 6.84 12.57 -3.90
CA ASP A 116 6.87 11.13 -4.16
C ASP A 116 7.01 10.40 -2.81
N ILE A 117 6.16 9.40 -2.59
CA ILE A 117 6.16 8.53 -1.42
C ILE A 117 6.33 7.08 -1.85
N CYS A 118 6.79 6.25 -0.94
CA CYS A 118 6.91 4.82 -1.15
C CYS A 118 5.72 4.13 -0.48
N CYS A 119 4.90 3.44 -1.27
CA CYS A 119 3.76 2.67 -0.78
C CYS A 119 4.02 1.18 -0.96
N SER A 120 3.58 0.36 -0.02
CA SER A 120 3.65 -1.09 -0.22
C SER A 120 2.62 -1.53 -1.26
N GLU A 121 2.93 -2.59 -2.02
CA GLU A 121 1.96 -3.17 -2.96
C GLU A 121 0.69 -3.61 -2.20
N SER A 122 0.83 -4.20 -1.01
CA SER A 122 -0.28 -4.55 -0.13
C SER A 122 -1.19 -3.37 0.23
N GLU A 123 -0.63 -2.18 0.44
CA GLU A 123 -1.38 -0.96 0.75
C GLU A 123 -2.17 -0.46 -0.48
N LEU A 124 -1.54 -0.43 -1.64
CA LEU A 124 -2.19 -0.02 -2.90
C LEU A 124 -3.30 -0.99 -3.33
N ARG A 125 -3.10 -2.30 -3.10
CA ARG A 125 -4.10 -3.35 -3.38
C ARG A 125 -5.39 -3.19 -2.57
N ARG A 126 -5.32 -2.48 -1.43
CA ARG A 126 -6.45 -2.21 -0.51
C ARG A 126 -6.97 -0.77 -0.64
N GLY A 127 -6.33 0.05 -1.46
CA GLY A 127 -6.78 1.41 -1.75
C GLY A 127 -7.96 1.43 -2.71
N SER A 128 -8.73 2.51 -2.69
CA SER A 128 -9.87 2.68 -3.60
C SER A 128 -9.41 3.31 -4.92
N VAL A 129 -9.63 2.63 -6.04
CA VAL A 129 -9.35 3.20 -7.38
C VAL A 129 -10.39 4.25 -7.69
N LEU A 130 -9.93 5.44 -8.09
CA LEU A 130 -10.77 6.55 -8.52
C LEU A 130 -10.85 6.55 -10.05
N GLU A 131 -12.06 6.44 -10.58
CA GLU A 131 -12.32 6.66 -12.01
C GLU A 131 -12.34 8.17 -12.30
N VAL A 132 -11.70 8.58 -13.40
CA VAL A 132 -11.65 9.98 -13.89
C VAL A 132 -12.15 10.06 -15.31
#